data_AF-A0A2T0Y1K3-F1
#
_entry.id   AF-A0A2T0Y1K3-F1
#
_cell.length_a   1.000
_cell.length_b   1.000
_cell.length_c   1.000
_cell.angle_alpha   90.00
_cell.angle_beta   90.00
_cell.angle_gamma   90.00
#
_symmetry.space_group_name_H-M   'P 1'
#
loop_
_entity.id
_entity.type
_entity.pdbx_description
1 polymer ?
#
loop_
_entity_poly.entity_id
_entity_poly.type
_entity_poly.pdbx_seq_one_letter_code
_entity_poly.pdbx_strand_id
1 'polypeptide(L)'
;MTSEQSPTVPPGRYGDSPTTPATARRGPGRGAKVAIGVALAAAVGATAWFSFARTAADPVTAEMVGFEVVDAEHLDVTFQVHMPPGTTAVCTVDALSTSYAQVGTLEVPVGPVQDRTSAYTVTVGTSEEATAADVTACAPTGG
;
A
#
# COMPACT_ATOMS: atom_id res chain seq x y z
N MET A 1 -80.32 -39.19 19.02
CA MET A 1 -79.91 -38.20 18.01
C MET A 1 -78.43 -37.96 18.20
N THR A 2 -77.59 -38.67 17.44
CA THR A 2 -76.96 -38.22 16.17
C THR A 2 -75.53 -37.76 16.52
N SER A 3 -74.42 -38.20 15.93
CA SER A 3 -74.08 -39.21 14.93
C SER A 3 -72.56 -39.45 14.99
N GLU A 4 -72.15 -40.69 14.75
CA GLU A 4 -71.09 -41.13 13.82
C GLU A 4 -70.32 -40.05 13.02
N GLN A 5 -68.97 -40.07 12.98
CA GLN A 5 -68.18 -40.88 12.03
C GLN A 5 -66.67 -40.52 11.97
N SER A 6 -65.89 -41.56 11.61
CA SER A 6 -64.44 -41.75 11.56
C SER A 6 -63.56 -40.76 10.75
N PRO A 7 -62.24 -40.71 11.06
CA PRO A 7 -61.26 -39.89 10.36
C PRO A 7 -60.73 -40.49 9.04
N THR A 8 -60.69 -39.60 8.03
CA THR A 8 -59.60 -39.27 7.09
C THR A 8 -58.86 -40.37 6.29
N VAL A 9 -58.98 -40.22 4.97
CA VAL A 9 -58.21 -40.87 3.89
C VAL A 9 -56.68 -40.67 4.09
N PRO A 10 -55.81 -41.68 3.87
CA PRO A 10 -54.38 -41.57 4.15
C PRO A 10 -53.59 -40.86 3.03
N PRO A 11 -52.83 -39.78 3.31
CA PRO A 11 -51.81 -39.28 2.40
C PRO A 11 -50.50 -40.09 2.56
N GLY A 12 -49.94 -40.61 1.46
CA GLY A 12 -48.68 -41.37 1.51
C GLY A 12 -48.28 -42.21 0.29
N ARG A 13 -48.91 -42.08 -0.87
CA ARG A 13 -48.43 -42.72 -2.11
C ARG A 13 -48.28 -41.68 -3.21
N TYR A 14 -47.02 -41.41 -3.55
CA TYR A 14 -46.52 -40.56 -4.64
C TYR A 14 -46.27 -39.09 -4.32
N GLY A 15 -45.02 -38.81 -3.93
CA GLY A 15 -44.27 -37.73 -4.56
C GLY A 15 -44.12 -36.40 -3.83
N ASP A 16 -43.71 -36.37 -2.56
CA ASP A 16 -42.94 -35.21 -2.10
C ASP A 16 -41.49 -35.39 -2.58
N SER A 17 -41.23 -35.03 -3.84
CA SER A 17 -39.98 -34.32 -4.07
C SER A 17 -40.22 -32.95 -3.44
N PRO A 18 -39.54 -32.56 -2.35
CA PRO A 18 -39.46 -31.16 -2.05
C PRO A 18 -38.87 -30.57 -3.33
N THR A 19 -39.69 -29.85 -4.07
CA THR A 19 -39.18 -28.86 -5.01
C THR A 19 -38.31 -28.01 -4.13
N THR A 20 -36.99 -28.27 -4.12
CA THR A 20 -36.01 -27.38 -3.54
C THR A 20 -36.43 -26.03 -4.06
N PRO A 21 -36.92 -25.10 -3.20
CA PRO A 21 -37.19 -23.78 -3.70
C PRO A 21 -35.81 -23.34 -4.16
N ALA A 22 -35.63 -23.27 -5.49
CA ALA A 22 -34.47 -22.68 -6.11
C ALA A 22 -34.38 -21.33 -5.41
N THR A 23 -33.42 -21.19 -4.50
CA THR A 23 -33.30 -20.02 -3.66
C THR A 23 -33.08 -18.89 -4.65
N ALA A 24 -34.17 -18.19 -4.96
CA ALA A 24 -34.14 -17.03 -5.82
C ALA A 24 -33.12 -16.13 -5.14
N ARG A 25 -31.96 -15.96 -5.76
CA ARG A 25 -30.87 -15.13 -5.25
C ARG A 25 -31.40 -13.71 -5.19
N ARG A 26 -32.09 -13.42 -4.10
CA ARG A 26 -32.74 -12.15 -3.82
C ARG A 26 -31.59 -11.21 -3.52
N GLY A 27 -31.28 -10.34 -4.48
CA GLY A 27 -30.20 -9.37 -4.35
C GLY A 27 -30.33 -8.57 -3.04
N PRO A 28 -29.23 -7.95 -2.58
CA PRO A 28 -29.19 -7.31 -1.27
C PRO A 28 -30.36 -6.33 -1.12
N GLY A 29 -31.10 -6.46 -0.02
CA GLY A 29 -32.20 -5.54 0.32
C GLY A 29 -31.70 -4.10 0.44
N ARG A 30 -32.61 -3.12 0.38
CA ARG A 30 -32.25 -1.69 0.42
C ARG A 30 -31.34 -1.34 1.62
N GLY A 31 -31.59 -1.93 2.79
CA GLY A 31 -30.75 -1.76 3.98
C GLY A 31 -29.33 -2.31 3.81
N ALA A 32 -29.19 -3.49 3.18
CA ALA A 32 -27.87 -4.06 2.89
C ALA A 32 -27.09 -3.20 1.87
N LYS A 33 -27.77 -2.63 0.87
CA LYS A 33 -27.15 -1.71 -0.09
C LYS A 33 -26.64 -0.42 0.60
N VAL A 34 -27.42 0.14 1.52
CA VAL A 34 -27.01 1.32 2.30
C VAL A 34 -25.83 0.99 3.22
N ALA A 35 -25.89 -0.14 3.94
CA ALA A 35 -24.80 -0.58 4.80
C ALA A 35 -23.49 -0.78 4.02
N ILE A 36 -23.56 -1.41 2.84
CA ILE A 36 -22.42 -1.57 1.94
C ILE A 36 -21.89 -0.20 1.49
N GLY A 37 -22.77 0.72 1.08
CA GLY A 37 -22.37 2.07 0.68
C GLY A 37 -21.65 2.83 1.79
N VAL A 38 -22.17 2.78 3.03
CA VAL A 38 -21.54 3.41 4.19
C VAL A 38 -20.19 2.76 4.51
N ALA A 39 -20.11 1.42 4.49
CA ALA A 39 -18.86 0.71 4.73
C ALA A 39 -17.78 1.06 3.70
N LEU A 40 -18.15 1.14 2.42
CA LEU A 40 -17.24 1.56 1.34
C LEU A 40 -16.78 3.01 1.52
N ALA A 41 -17.71 3.93 1.83
CA ALA A 41 -17.36 5.33 2.08
C ALA A 41 -16.41 5.47 3.28
N ALA A 42 -16.65 4.73 4.36
CA ALA A 42 -15.78 4.71 5.53
C ALA A 42 -14.39 4.13 5.19
N ALA A 43 -14.32 3.06 4.39
CA ALA A 43 -13.05 2.47 3.96
C ALA A 43 -12.23 3.45 3.08
N VAL A 44 -12.87 4.14 2.14
CA VAL A 44 -12.22 5.17 1.31
C VAL A 44 -11.76 6.35 2.17
N GLY A 45 -12.59 6.82 3.09
CA GLY A 45 -12.21 7.89 4.01
C GLY A 45 -11.03 7.51 4.91
N ALA A 46 -11.03 6.29 5.46
CA ALA A 46 -9.95 5.79 6.29
C ALA A 46 -8.64 5.65 5.50
N THR A 47 -8.68 5.06 4.31
CA THR A 47 -7.48 4.92 3.46
C THR A 47 -6.89 6.28 3.08
N ALA A 48 -7.72 7.24 2.66
CA ALA A 48 -7.26 8.60 2.38
C ALA A 48 -6.63 9.27 3.62
N TRP A 49 -7.24 9.11 4.79
CA TRP A 49 -6.70 9.65 6.05
C TRP A 49 -5.36 9.03 6.42
N PHE A 50 -5.23 7.71 6.33
CA PHE A 50 -3.97 7.01 6.61
C PHE A 50 -2.87 7.42 5.64
N SER A 51 -3.16 7.53 4.35
CA SER A 51 -2.19 8.02 3.37
C SER A 51 -1.69 9.43 3.72
N PHE A 52 -2.60 10.36 4.02
CA PHE A 52 -2.23 11.73 4.37
C PHE A 52 -1.45 11.81 5.69
N ALA A 53 -1.88 11.08 6.72
CA ALA A 53 -1.22 11.07 8.02
C ALA A 53 0.21 10.51 7.97
N ARG A 54 0.49 9.57 7.05
CA ARG A 54 1.85 9.05 6.82
C ARG A 54 2.74 10.11 6.18
N THR A 55 2.27 10.76 5.12
CA THR A 55 3.07 11.76 4.39
C THR A 55 3.30 13.05 5.18
N ALA A 56 2.34 13.45 6.02
CA ALA A 56 2.46 14.65 6.86
C ALA A 56 3.39 14.46 8.08
N ALA A 57 3.72 13.21 8.42
CA ALA A 57 4.50 12.89 9.62
C ALA A 57 6.02 12.88 9.39
N ASP A 58 6.48 12.81 8.14
CA ASP A 58 7.92 12.75 7.83
C ASP A 58 8.48 14.16 7.60
N PRO A 59 9.21 14.75 8.57
CA PRO A 59 9.83 16.06 8.37
C PRO A 59 11.01 16.02 7.39
N VAL A 60 11.46 14.82 7.00
CA VAL A 60 12.58 14.59 6.09
C VAL A 60 12.04 13.98 4.80
N THR A 61 12.22 14.69 3.69
CA THR A 61 11.88 14.20 2.35
C THR A 61 13.11 14.30 1.46
N ALA A 62 13.26 13.40 0.50
CA ALA A 62 14.32 13.48 -0.49
C ALA A 62 13.77 13.26 -1.89
N GLU A 63 14.39 13.91 -2.85
CA GLU A 63 14.14 13.70 -4.28
C GLU A 63 15.46 13.45 -5.00
N MET A 64 15.44 12.55 -5.96
CA MET A 64 16.56 12.38 -6.87
C MET A 64 16.60 13.50 -7.90
N VAL A 65 17.77 14.07 -8.11
CA VAL A 65 18.02 15.05 -9.18
C VAL A 65 18.50 14.34 -10.44
N GLY A 66 19.38 13.35 -10.29
CA GLY A 66 19.90 12.56 -11.40
C GLY A 66 20.98 11.58 -10.96
N PHE A 67 21.45 10.78 -11.91
CA PHE A 67 22.53 9.82 -11.72
C PHE A 67 23.43 9.76 -12.96
N GLU A 68 24.67 9.32 -12.77
CA GLU A 68 25.66 9.12 -13.82
C GLU A 68 26.37 7.78 -13.61
N VAL A 69 26.38 6.94 -14.64
CA VAL A 69 27.07 5.64 -14.62
C VAL A 69 28.56 5.91 -14.86
N VAL A 70 29.38 5.68 -13.83
CA VAL A 70 30.83 5.91 -13.91
C VAL A 70 31.50 4.70 -14.54
N ASP A 71 31.15 3.50 -14.08
CA ASP A 71 31.60 2.23 -14.63
C ASP A 71 30.60 1.09 -14.30
N ALA A 72 30.96 -0.16 -14.57
CA ALA A 72 30.09 -1.32 -14.38
C ALA A 72 29.79 -1.63 -12.89
N GLU A 73 30.55 -1.06 -11.96
CA GLU A 73 30.47 -1.34 -10.52
C GLU A 73 30.30 -0.04 -9.69
N HIS A 74 30.14 1.12 -10.34
CA HIS A 74 29.99 2.41 -9.66
C HIS A 74 28.99 3.33 -10.37
N LEU A 75 28.12 3.94 -9.57
CA LEU A 75 27.09 4.88 -9.99
C LEU A 75 27.14 6.13 -9.11
N ASP A 76 27.29 7.31 -9.72
CA ASP A 76 27.17 8.58 -9.02
C ASP A 76 25.71 9.00 -8.99
N VAL A 77 25.20 9.32 -7.80
CA VAL A 77 23.80 9.71 -7.58
C VAL A 77 23.76 11.07 -6.93
N THR A 78 23.00 11.99 -7.52
CA THR A 78 22.75 13.32 -6.98
C THR A 78 21.30 13.43 -6.54
N PHE A 79 21.09 13.80 -5.28
CA PHE A 79 19.77 13.95 -4.68
C PHE A 79 19.69 15.18 -3.79
N GLN A 80 18.48 15.71 -3.61
CA GLN A 80 18.18 16.80 -2.71
C GLN A 80 17.42 16.27 -1.51
N VAL A 81 17.77 16.75 -0.33
CA VAL A 81 17.05 16.44 0.91
C VAL A 81 16.46 17.72 1.47
N HIS A 82 15.18 17.65 1.80
CA HIS A 82 14.43 18.69 2.49
C HIS A 82 14.16 18.28 3.93
N MET A 83 14.70 19.05 4.88
CA MET A 83 14.52 18.80 6.32
C MET A 83 14.64 20.10 7.13
N PRO A 84 14.10 20.17 8.36
CA PRO A 84 14.30 21.32 9.24
C PRO A 84 15.79 21.56 9.53
N PRO A 85 16.26 22.83 9.57
CA PRO A 85 17.64 23.16 9.92
C PRO A 85 18.07 22.53 11.24
N GLY A 86 19.31 22.06 11.31
CA GLY A 86 19.87 21.39 12.49
C GLY A 86 19.43 19.92 12.68
N THR A 87 18.58 19.38 11.81
CA THR A 87 18.19 17.96 11.82
C THR A 87 19.28 17.10 11.17
N THR A 88 19.47 15.88 11.67
CA THR A 88 20.30 14.85 11.04
C THR A 88 19.43 13.71 10.57
N ALA A 89 19.74 13.13 9.42
CA ALA A 89 19.03 11.98 8.87
C ALA A 89 19.99 11.01 8.18
N VAL A 90 19.51 9.81 7.90
CA VAL A 90 20.17 8.83 7.03
C VAL A 90 19.23 8.54 5.88
N CYS A 91 19.75 8.69 4.66
CA CYS A 91 19.06 8.39 3.43
C CYS A 91 19.62 7.11 2.82
N THR A 92 18.74 6.22 2.37
CA THR A 92 19.09 5.00 1.64
C THR A 92 18.99 5.28 0.15
N VAL A 93 20.10 5.09 -0.55
CA VAL A 93 20.20 5.23 -2.00
C VAL A 93 20.40 3.86 -2.61
N ASP A 94 19.52 3.47 -3.52
CA ASP A 94 19.56 2.18 -4.18
C ASP A 94 19.94 2.34 -5.65
N ALA A 95 20.83 1.49 -6.11
CA ALA A 95 21.20 1.37 -7.51
C ALA A 95 20.49 0.16 -8.12
N LEU A 96 19.93 0.32 -9.32
CA LEU A 96 19.02 -0.62 -9.95
C LEU A 96 19.52 -1.04 -11.33
N SER A 97 19.39 -2.33 -11.65
CA SER A 97 19.66 -2.87 -12.99
C SER A 97 18.52 -2.54 -13.98
N THR A 98 18.69 -2.96 -15.24
CA THR A 98 17.66 -2.80 -16.29
C THR A 98 16.34 -3.49 -15.97
N SER A 99 16.37 -4.53 -15.12
CA SER A 99 15.18 -5.24 -14.63
C SER A 99 14.63 -4.66 -13.33
N TYR A 100 15.16 -3.52 -12.87
CA TYR A 100 14.87 -2.88 -11.59
C TYR A 100 15.23 -3.74 -10.37
N ALA A 101 16.16 -4.70 -10.54
CA ALA A 101 16.73 -5.41 -9.40
C ALA A 101 17.74 -4.51 -8.69
N GLN A 102 17.72 -4.50 -7.35
CA GLN A 102 18.73 -3.80 -6.56
C GLN A 102 20.09 -4.48 -6.76
N VAL A 103 21.04 -3.72 -7.27
CA VAL A 103 22.44 -4.15 -7.50
C VAL A 103 23.43 -3.39 -6.62
N GLY A 104 22.98 -2.37 -5.90
CA GLY A 104 23.77 -1.64 -4.91
C GLY A 104 22.87 -0.89 -3.95
N THR A 105 23.35 -0.66 -2.74
CA THR A 105 22.66 0.14 -1.73
C THR A 105 23.68 0.87 -0.87
N LEU A 106 23.40 2.13 -0.55
CA LEU A 106 24.26 2.98 0.26
C LEU A 106 23.42 3.80 1.25
N GLU A 107 23.78 3.72 2.52
CA GLU A 107 23.26 4.60 3.57
C GLU A 107 24.12 5.86 3.66
N VAL A 108 23.49 7.01 3.41
CA VAL A 108 24.15 8.32 3.38
C VAL A 108 23.70 9.12 4.59
N PRO A 109 24.59 9.39 5.56
CA PRO A 109 24.30 10.34 6.63
C PRO A 109 24.27 11.76 6.05
N VAL A 110 23.19 12.48 6.34
CA VAL A 110 22.93 13.85 5.87
C VAL A 110 22.67 14.78 7.05
N GLY A 111 23.03 16.05 6.90
CA GLY A 111 22.94 17.06 7.96
C GLY A 111 24.03 16.96 9.05
N PRO A 112 23.99 17.84 10.06
CA PRO A 112 23.05 18.95 10.20
C PRO A 112 23.39 20.10 9.24
N VAL A 113 22.38 20.66 8.58
CA VAL A 113 22.52 21.80 7.66
C VAL A 113 21.72 23.00 8.18
N GLN A 114 22.13 24.21 7.77
CA GLN A 114 21.42 25.45 8.10
C GLN A 114 20.28 25.74 7.12
N ASP A 115 20.40 25.26 5.90
CA ASP A 115 19.39 25.39 4.86
C ASP A 115 18.33 24.31 4.97
N ARG A 116 17.10 24.63 4.56
CA ARG A 116 15.99 23.68 4.58
C ARG A 116 16.07 22.63 3.47
N THR A 117 16.81 22.94 2.39
CA THR A 117 17.08 22.03 1.27
C THR A 117 18.58 21.97 1.06
N SER A 118 19.14 20.78 0.88
CA SER A 118 20.56 20.58 0.60
C SER A 118 20.76 19.46 -0.43
N ALA A 119 21.70 19.66 -1.35
CA ALA A 119 22.05 18.68 -2.37
C ALA A 119 23.25 17.83 -1.93
N TYR A 120 23.19 16.55 -2.26
CA TYR A 120 24.23 15.56 -1.97
C TYR A 120 24.54 14.78 -3.24
N THR A 121 25.82 14.54 -3.48
CA THR A 121 26.31 13.65 -4.54
C THR A 121 27.13 12.56 -3.89
N VAL A 122 26.78 11.30 -4.17
CA VAL A 122 27.42 10.12 -3.58
C VAL A 122 27.69 9.08 -4.66
N THR A 123 28.76 8.32 -4.49
CA THR A 123 29.09 7.17 -5.34
C THR A 123 28.59 5.90 -4.66
N VAL A 124 27.72 5.16 -5.33
CA VAL A 124 27.20 3.86 -4.89
C VAL A 124 27.97 2.76 -5.61
N GLY A 125 28.56 1.84 -4.84
CA GLY A 125 29.14 0.62 -5.38
C GLY A 125 28.07 -0.40 -5.74
N THR A 126 28.19 -1.03 -6.91
CA THR A 126 27.22 -1.97 -7.46
C THR A 126 27.88 -3.32 -7.77
N SER A 127 27.12 -4.41 -7.64
CA SER A 127 27.60 -5.75 -8.00
C SER A 127 27.58 -6.02 -9.51
N GLU A 128 26.79 -5.24 -10.24
CA GLU A 128 26.61 -5.28 -11.69
C GLU A 128 26.26 -3.87 -12.19
N GLU A 129 26.26 -3.67 -13.52
CA GLU A 129 25.98 -2.38 -14.12
C GLU A 129 24.58 -1.86 -13.74
N ALA A 130 24.56 -0.73 -13.06
CA ALA A 130 23.31 -0.03 -12.74
C ALA A 130 22.89 0.89 -13.88
N THR A 131 21.58 0.91 -14.14
CA THR A 131 20.96 1.74 -15.19
C THR A 131 19.96 2.74 -14.65
N ALA A 132 19.67 2.66 -13.35
CA ALA A 132 18.84 3.61 -12.63
C ALA A 132 19.30 3.67 -11.17
N ALA A 133 18.86 4.70 -10.47
CA ALA A 133 18.92 4.78 -9.01
C ALA A 133 17.59 5.26 -8.46
N ASP A 134 17.37 5.01 -7.17
CA ASP A 134 16.28 5.62 -6.39
C ASP A 134 16.76 6.02 -4.98
N VAL A 135 16.08 6.99 -4.35
CA VAL A 135 16.25 7.29 -2.92
C VAL A 135 15.04 6.72 -2.19
N THR A 136 15.17 5.51 -1.68
CA THR A 136 14.02 4.71 -1.22
C THR A 136 13.52 5.10 0.17
N ALA A 137 14.39 5.63 1.03
CA ALA A 137 14.02 6.07 2.36
C ALA A 137 14.94 7.18 2.86
N CYS A 138 14.40 8.09 3.67
CA CYS A 138 15.19 8.98 4.51
C CYS A 138 14.55 9.06 5.89
N ALA A 139 15.32 8.79 6.93
CA ALA A 139 14.84 8.80 8.31
C ALA A 139 15.76 9.65 9.22
N PRO A 140 15.21 10.46 10.13
CA PRO A 140 16.01 11.21 11.09
C PRO A 140 16.80 10.27 12.02
N THR A 141 18.06 10.60 12.30
CA THR A 141 18.97 9.77 13.13
C THR A 141 18.85 10.01 14.63
N GLY A 142 17.94 10.88 15.07
CA GLY A 142 17.65 11.13 16.48
C GLY A 142 16.15 11.30 16.69
N GLY A 143 15.55 10.30 17.34
CA GLY A 143 14.21 10.35 17.92
C GLY A 143 14.28 10.09 19.41
#